data_AF-A0A519QU55-F1
#
_entry.id   AF-A0A519QU55-F1
#
_cell.length_a   1.000
_cell.length_b   1.000
_cell.length_c   1.000
_cell.angle_alpha   90.00
_cell.angle_beta   90.00
_cell.angle_gamma   90.00
#
_symmetry.space_group_name_H-M   'P 1'
#
loop_
_entity.id
_entity.type
_entity.pdbx_description
1 polymer ?
#
loop_
_entity_poly.entity_id
_entity_poly.type
_entity_poly.pdbx_seq_one_letter_code
_entity_poly.pdbx_strand_id
1 'polypeptide(L)'
;MTSVDKEYFSPKKLCIAFKDIDGSPTNFNTQKDASEFPSLFMDRFEEKIKGTTDADFMKVHFGGLLSNELICKECPHHYDREEPLLAINLPVKNKRSIIDSLESFIEGEILDGDNAYYCEECKIKVKTVKRVSIKKLPNYLIFTLKRFEYDFDMNARVKVNDYCEFPLELNMEPFTQQHLKKMERPRKGTLDEAGIEASQSRTMSERASAEYNLKGVVVHLGV
;
A
#
# COMPACT_ATOMS: atom_id res chain seq x y z
N MET A 1 39.14 -28.67 -10.48
CA MET A 1 38.60 -29.15 -9.20
C MET A 1 37.28 -28.44 -8.98
N THR A 2 36.21 -29.21 -9.07
CA THR A 2 34.79 -28.83 -9.07
C THR A 2 34.41 -28.04 -7.82
N SER A 3 33.91 -26.82 -8.00
CA SER A 3 33.21 -26.10 -6.92
C SER A 3 31.97 -26.90 -6.56
N VAL A 4 31.95 -27.44 -5.36
CA VAL A 4 30.75 -28.05 -4.79
C VAL A 4 29.72 -26.94 -4.65
N ASP A 5 28.66 -26.99 -5.45
CA ASP A 5 27.50 -26.13 -5.30
C ASP A 5 26.94 -26.36 -3.90
N LYS A 6 27.11 -25.37 -3.03
CA LYS A 6 26.61 -25.45 -1.65
C LYS A 6 25.09 -25.43 -1.69
N GLU A 7 24.46 -26.41 -1.07
CA GLU A 7 22.99 -26.52 -0.93
C GLU A 7 22.37 -25.31 -0.22
N TYR A 8 23.15 -24.62 0.62
CA TYR A 8 22.72 -23.39 1.28
C TYR A 8 23.86 -22.40 1.49
N PHE A 9 23.50 -21.11 1.58
CA PHE A 9 24.40 -20.02 1.95
C PHE A 9 24.19 -19.61 3.41
N SER A 10 25.27 -19.38 4.15
CA SER A 10 25.20 -18.97 5.56
C SER A 10 25.11 -17.45 5.70
N PRO A 11 24.00 -16.89 6.23
CA PRO A 11 23.81 -15.45 6.33
C PRO A 11 24.51 -14.82 7.56
N LYS A 12 25.37 -15.53 8.31
CA LYS A 12 25.96 -15.04 9.57
C LYS A 12 26.61 -13.65 9.46
N LYS A 13 27.32 -13.37 8.36
CA LYS A 13 27.93 -12.06 8.12
C LYS A 13 26.89 -10.95 7.97
N LEU A 14 25.77 -11.25 7.29
CA LEU A 14 24.64 -10.33 7.17
C LEU A 14 24.02 -10.08 8.54
N CYS A 15 23.81 -11.11 9.37
CA CYS A 15 23.23 -10.96 10.70
C CYS A 15 24.09 -10.09 11.64
N ILE A 16 25.42 -10.17 11.53
CA ILE A 16 26.33 -9.33 12.31
C ILE A 16 26.31 -7.88 11.82
N ALA A 17 26.23 -7.67 10.51
CA ALA A 17 26.19 -6.33 9.91
C ALA A 17 24.82 -5.65 10.10
N PHE A 18 23.74 -6.43 10.11
CA PHE A 18 22.37 -5.95 10.26
C PHE A 18 22.01 -5.83 11.75
N LYS A 19 22.10 -4.60 12.26
CA LYS A 19 21.78 -4.28 13.65
C LYS A 19 20.26 -4.20 13.90
N ASP A 20 19.76 -4.07 15.11
CA ASP A 20 18.37 -3.68 15.39
C ASP A 20 18.26 -2.16 15.49
N ILE A 21 17.06 -1.65 15.85
CA ILE A 21 16.80 -0.21 16.03
C ILE A 21 17.74 0.39 17.09
N ASP A 22 18.12 -0.38 18.10
CA ASP A 22 19.01 0.03 19.20
C ASP A 22 20.51 -0.08 18.83
N GLY A 23 20.84 -0.47 17.60
CA GLY A 23 22.22 -0.59 17.12
C GLY A 23 22.96 -1.84 17.59
N SER A 24 22.26 -2.77 18.25
CA SER A 24 22.77 -4.08 18.66
C SER A 24 22.67 -5.09 17.50
N PRO A 25 23.51 -6.13 17.42
CA PRO A 25 23.34 -7.18 16.40
C PRO A 25 21.95 -7.82 16.50
N THR A 26 21.27 -8.00 15.36
CA THR A 26 19.92 -8.58 15.35
C THR A 26 19.95 -9.99 15.96
N ASN A 27 19.22 -10.19 17.06
CA ASN A 27 19.07 -11.50 17.68
C ASN A 27 18.15 -12.39 16.83
N PHE A 28 18.75 -13.33 16.10
CA PHE A 28 18.06 -14.24 15.19
C PHE A 28 17.41 -15.45 15.88
N ASN A 29 17.59 -15.60 17.20
CA ASN A 29 16.84 -16.58 17.98
C ASN A 29 15.45 -16.06 18.36
N THR A 30 15.18 -14.77 18.15
CA THR A 30 13.89 -14.16 18.41
C THR A 30 13.07 -14.11 17.12
N GLN A 31 11.86 -14.68 17.16
CA GLN A 31 10.90 -14.55 16.07
C GLN A 31 10.44 -13.09 15.97
N LYS A 32 10.51 -12.52 14.77
CA LYS A 32 10.01 -11.19 14.45
C LYS A 32 8.79 -11.27 13.55
N ASP A 33 8.02 -10.20 13.51
CA ASP A 33 6.95 -10.08 12.52
C ASP A 33 7.54 -10.13 11.10
N ALA A 34 6.91 -10.89 10.22
CA ALA A 34 7.35 -11.06 8.84
C ALA A 34 7.31 -9.75 8.05
N SER A 35 6.56 -8.74 8.50
CA SER A 35 6.55 -7.40 7.91
C SER A 35 7.59 -6.44 8.49
N GLU A 36 8.04 -6.65 9.73
CA GLU A 36 8.97 -5.73 10.41
C GLU A 36 10.37 -5.77 9.79
N PHE A 37 10.89 -6.98 9.55
CA PHE A 37 12.23 -7.15 8.98
C PHE A 37 12.36 -6.56 7.57
N PRO A 38 11.43 -6.82 6.61
CA PRO A 38 11.51 -6.21 5.29
C PRO A 38 11.48 -4.69 5.32
N SER A 39 10.61 -4.07 6.10
CA SER A 39 10.57 -2.60 6.22
C SER A 39 11.90 -2.04 6.73
N LEU A 40 12.43 -2.59 7.84
CA LEU A 40 13.71 -2.15 8.39
C LEU A 40 14.88 -2.39 7.40
N PHE A 41 14.83 -3.49 6.65
CA PHE A 41 15.83 -3.78 5.63
C PHE A 41 15.79 -2.75 4.50
N MET A 42 14.60 -2.46 3.98
CA MET A 42 14.39 -1.48 2.91
C MET A 42 14.85 -0.08 3.32
N ASP A 43 14.52 0.37 4.53
CA ASP A 43 14.92 1.69 5.05
C ASP A 43 16.45 1.83 5.12
N ARG A 44 17.13 0.80 5.63
CA ARG A 44 18.59 0.79 5.73
C ARG A 44 19.28 0.64 4.40
N PHE A 45 18.71 -0.17 3.53
CA PHE A 45 19.20 -0.32 2.18
C PHE A 45 19.13 1.03 1.47
N GLU A 46 18.01 1.74 1.57
CA GLU A 46 17.85 3.09 1.06
C GLU A 46 18.89 4.06 1.67
N GLU A 47 19.12 4.02 2.97
CA GLU A 47 20.13 4.85 3.63
C GLU A 47 21.56 4.58 3.11
N LYS A 48 21.90 3.32 2.84
CA LYS A 48 23.24 2.93 2.38
C LYS A 48 23.50 3.23 0.90
N ILE A 49 22.46 3.22 0.07
CA ILE A 49 22.59 3.57 -1.35
C ILE A 49 22.49 5.08 -1.59
N LYS A 50 22.01 5.86 -0.62
CA LYS A 50 22.05 7.34 -0.68
C LYS A 50 23.48 7.82 -0.93
N GLY A 51 23.68 8.53 -2.04
CA GLY A 51 24.99 9.04 -2.46
C GLY A 51 25.75 8.14 -3.45
N THR A 52 25.20 6.98 -3.81
CA THR A 52 25.68 6.16 -4.93
C THR A 52 24.93 6.49 -6.22
N THR A 53 25.33 5.90 -7.35
CA THR A 53 24.60 6.01 -8.64
C THR A 53 23.19 5.45 -8.58
N ASP A 54 22.92 4.54 -7.63
CA ASP A 54 21.63 3.83 -7.49
C ASP A 54 20.76 4.40 -6.36
N ALA A 55 21.00 5.65 -5.94
CA ALA A 55 20.28 6.26 -4.82
C ALA A 55 18.75 6.24 -4.96
N ASP A 56 18.23 6.29 -6.19
CA ASP A 56 16.80 6.28 -6.48
C ASP A 56 16.20 4.87 -6.65
N PHE A 57 17.00 3.79 -6.55
CA PHE A 57 16.55 2.42 -6.80
C PHE A 57 15.29 2.05 -6.01
N MET A 58 15.28 2.36 -4.71
CA MET A 58 14.16 2.08 -3.82
C MET A 58 12.90 2.84 -4.23
N LYS A 59 13.04 4.12 -4.52
CA LYS A 59 11.94 4.99 -4.96
C LYS A 59 11.39 4.60 -6.33
N VAL A 60 12.24 4.14 -7.25
CA VAL A 60 11.85 3.71 -8.59
C VAL A 60 11.10 2.37 -8.55
N HIS A 61 11.59 1.42 -7.76
CA HIS A 61 11.06 0.05 -7.78
C HIS A 61 9.94 -0.19 -6.79
N PHE A 62 10.05 0.33 -5.57
CA PHE A 62 9.11 0.08 -4.48
C PHE A 62 8.34 1.34 -4.03
N GLY A 63 8.78 2.52 -4.46
CA GLY A 63 8.17 3.79 -4.07
C GLY A 63 6.86 4.10 -4.78
N GLY A 64 5.74 3.87 -4.09
CA GLY A 64 4.42 4.37 -4.45
C GLY A 64 4.03 5.63 -3.66
N LEU A 65 2.84 6.15 -3.92
CA LEU A 65 2.23 7.24 -3.18
C LEU A 65 0.76 6.93 -2.89
N LEU A 66 0.36 7.09 -1.63
CA LEU A 66 -1.02 7.18 -1.19
C LEU A 66 -1.47 8.64 -1.20
N SER A 67 -2.78 8.84 -1.32
CA SER A 67 -3.46 10.12 -1.13
C SER A 67 -4.51 9.95 -0.04
N ASN A 68 -4.31 10.63 1.08
CA ASN A 68 -5.32 10.77 2.13
C ASN A 68 -6.22 11.95 1.76
N GLU A 69 -7.46 11.65 1.42
CA GLU A 69 -8.43 12.60 0.88
C GLU A 69 -9.49 12.94 1.94
N LEU A 70 -9.78 14.23 2.10
CA LEU A 70 -10.92 14.77 2.85
C LEU A 70 -11.82 15.52 1.89
N ILE A 71 -12.94 14.89 1.53
CA ILE A 71 -13.90 15.40 0.54
C ILE A 71 -15.13 15.91 1.27
N CYS A 72 -15.24 17.23 1.43
CA CYS A 72 -16.43 17.84 2.02
C CYS A 72 -17.64 17.63 1.10
N LYS A 73 -18.80 17.29 1.68
CA LYS A 73 -20.02 17.03 0.92
C LYS A 73 -20.96 18.24 0.84
N GLU A 74 -20.80 19.18 1.75
CA GLU A 74 -21.65 20.37 1.89
C GLU A 74 -20.95 21.67 1.45
N CYS A 75 -19.67 21.58 1.06
CA CYS A 75 -18.90 22.69 0.52
C CYS A 75 -17.93 22.19 -0.57
N PRO A 76 -17.38 23.07 -1.42
CA PRO A 76 -16.54 22.65 -2.55
C PRO A 76 -15.10 22.30 -2.15
N HIS A 77 -14.74 22.36 -0.87
CA HIS A 77 -13.38 22.13 -0.42
C HIS A 77 -13.02 20.64 -0.43
N HIS A 78 -11.82 20.36 -0.94
CA HIS A 78 -11.22 19.04 -0.97
C HIS A 78 -9.75 19.19 -0.58
N TYR A 79 -9.32 18.41 0.40
CA TYR A 79 -7.94 18.37 0.86
C TYR A 79 -7.35 17.01 0.52
N ASP A 80 -6.14 16.99 -0.04
CA ASP A 80 -5.37 15.77 -0.24
C ASP A 80 -3.97 15.91 0.38
N ARG A 81 -3.55 14.86 1.09
CA ARG A 81 -2.18 14.73 1.61
C ARG A 81 -1.52 13.50 1.04
N GLU A 82 -0.34 13.67 0.47
CA GLU A 82 0.45 12.56 -0.05
C GLU A 82 1.24 11.87 1.06
N GLU A 83 1.25 10.55 1.04
CA GLU A 83 2.07 9.73 1.93
C GLU A 83 2.82 8.66 1.12
N PRO A 84 4.10 8.38 1.44
CA PRO A 84 4.86 7.31 0.77
C PRO A 84 4.19 5.94 0.95
N LEU A 85 4.17 5.15 -0.12
CA LEU A 85 3.70 3.77 -0.11
C LEU A 85 4.87 2.81 -0.31
N LEU A 86 5.15 1.97 0.67
CA LEU A 86 6.07 0.82 0.54
C LEU A 86 5.30 -0.52 0.53
N ALA A 87 4.27 -0.64 1.36
CA ALA A 87 3.41 -1.81 1.44
C ALA A 87 1.97 -1.41 1.79
N ILE A 88 1.00 -2.13 1.24
CA ILE A 88 -0.43 -1.96 1.58
C ILE A 88 -0.79 -3.01 2.64
N ASN A 89 -1.25 -2.56 3.80
CA ASN A 89 -1.66 -3.44 4.88
C ASN A 89 -3.16 -3.78 4.75
N LEU A 90 -3.46 -5.01 4.32
CA LEU A 90 -4.83 -5.44 4.05
C LEU A 90 -5.44 -6.18 5.24
N PRO A 91 -6.64 -5.79 5.72
CA PRO A 91 -7.38 -6.57 6.69
C PRO A 91 -7.82 -7.90 6.06
N VAL A 92 -7.72 -8.99 6.83
CA VAL A 92 -8.14 -10.33 6.36
C VAL A 92 -9.41 -10.80 7.05
N LYS A 93 -9.62 -10.39 8.31
CA LYS A 93 -10.80 -10.77 9.08
C LYS A 93 -12.06 -10.33 8.35
N ASN A 94 -12.99 -11.26 8.16
CA ASN A 94 -14.25 -11.03 7.43
C ASN A 94 -14.09 -10.60 5.95
N LYS A 95 -12.95 -10.91 5.31
CA LYS A 95 -12.71 -10.66 3.87
C LYS A 95 -12.39 -11.97 3.18
N ARG A 96 -13.05 -12.28 2.05
CA ARG A 96 -12.87 -13.57 1.35
C ARG A 96 -11.70 -13.53 0.38
N SER A 97 -11.36 -12.35 -0.12
CA SER A 97 -10.28 -12.12 -1.07
C SER A 97 -9.48 -10.86 -0.74
N ILE A 98 -8.28 -10.71 -1.31
CA ILE A 98 -7.53 -9.44 -1.24
C ILE A 98 -8.26 -8.30 -1.97
N ILE A 99 -9.13 -8.63 -2.93
CA ILE A 99 -9.92 -7.64 -3.68
C ILE A 99 -10.94 -7.01 -2.73
N ASP A 100 -11.66 -7.80 -1.95
CA ASP A 100 -12.59 -7.32 -0.91
C ASP A 100 -11.87 -6.42 0.11
N SER A 101 -10.62 -6.76 0.44
CA SER A 101 -9.79 -5.97 1.35
C SER A 101 -9.35 -4.64 0.73
N LEU A 102 -9.04 -4.64 -0.57
CA LEU A 102 -8.67 -3.44 -1.32
C LEU A 102 -9.87 -2.49 -1.53
N GLU A 103 -11.05 -3.03 -1.80
CA GLU A 103 -12.29 -2.25 -1.86
C GLU A 103 -12.56 -1.57 -0.52
N SER A 104 -12.45 -2.33 0.59
CA SER A 104 -12.57 -1.79 1.94
C SER A 104 -11.51 -0.72 2.27
N PHE A 105 -10.32 -0.84 1.68
CA PHE A 105 -9.22 0.11 1.87
C PHE A 105 -9.54 1.47 1.22
N ILE A 106 -10.23 1.48 0.07
CA ILE A 106 -10.57 2.71 -0.67
C ILE A 106 -11.95 3.29 -0.35
N GLU A 107 -12.85 2.51 0.26
CA GLU A 107 -14.22 2.92 0.59
C GLU A 107 -14.24 4.18 1.48
N GLY A 108 -13.28 4.26 2.40
CA GLY A 108 -13.17 5.36 3.35
C GLY A 108 -14.25 5.33 4.43
N GLU A 109 -14.35 6.43 5.18
CA GLU A 109 -15.31 6.64 6.25
C GLU A 109 -16.04 7.98 6.08
N ILE A 110 -17.29 8.05 6.54
CA ILE A 110 -18.07 9.29 6.56
C ILE A 110 -17.93 9.91 7.96
N LEU A 111 -17.37 11.12 8.00
CA LEU A 111 -17.31 11.98 9.17
C LEU A 111 -18.58 12.84 9.19
N ASP A 112 -19.45 12.64 10.18
CA ASP A 112 -20.76 13.29 10.29
C ASP A 112 -21.13 13.57 11.76
N GLY A 113 -22.13 14.42 11.98
CA GLY A 113 -22.62 14.81 13.31
C GLY A 113 -21.51 15.39 14.20
N ASP A 114 -21.36 14.86 15.41
CA ASP A 114 -20.34 15.33 16.36
C ASP A 114 -18.90 15.09 15.85
N ASN A 115 -18.71 14.04 15.05
CA ASN A 115 -17.43 13.67 14.43
C ASN A 115 -17.21 14.33 13.06
N ALA A 116 -18.11 15.22 12.62
CA ALA A 116 -17.97 15.94 11.36
C ALA A 116 -16.66 16.75 11.32
N TYR A 117 -16.05 16.80 10.14
CA TYR A 117 -14.79 17.50 9.92
C TYR A 117 -15.00 19.01 10.00
N TYR A 118 -14.13 19.71 10.74
CA TYR A 118 -14.15 21.17 10.78
C TYR A 118 -13.40 21.71 9.56
N CYS A 119 -14.14 22.28 8.59
CA CYS A 119 -13.55 22.87 7.41
C CYS A 119 -12.89 24.22 7.76
N GLU A 120 -11.57 24.31 7.56
CA GLU A 120 -10.80 25.51 7.93
C GLU A 120 -11.15 26.74 7.11
N GLU A 121 -11.61 26.56 5.87
CA GLU A 121 -12.02 27.65 4.98
C GLU A 121 -13.44 28.15 5.31
N CYS A 122 -14.39 27.24 5.55
CA CYS A 122 -15.78 27.60 5.88
C CYS A 122 -15.98 27.95 7.37
N LYS A 123 -15.03 27.58 8.25
CA LYS A 123 -15.09 27.73 9.71
C LYS A 123 -16.30 27.04 10.37
N ILE A 124 -16.80 25.97 9.77
CA ILE A 124 -17.93 25.16 10.26
C ILE A 124 -17.62 23.66 10.17
N LYS A 125 -18.31 22.85 10.98
CA LYS A 125 -18.32 21.40 10.83
C LYS A 125 -19.18 21.03 9.61
N VAL A 126 -18.64 20.18 8.74
CA VAL A 126 -19.29 19.71 7.53
C VAL A 126 -19.17 18.20 7.42
N LYS A 127 -20.18 17.58 6.82
CA LYS A 127 -20.12 16.16 6.48
C LYS A 127 -19.01 15.93 5.46
N THR A 128 -18.10 15.01 5.75
CA THR A 128 -16.89 14.78 4.94
C THR A 128 -16.62 13.31 4.74
N VAL A 129 -16.24 12.92 3.53
CA VAL A 129 -15.69 11.58 3.28
C VAL A 129 -14.19 11.63 3.46
N LYS A 130 -13.68 10.81 4.39
CA LYS A 130 -12.26 10.60 4.61
C LYS A 130 -11.88 9.25 4.01
N ARG A 131 -11.02 9.23 3.00
CA ARG A 131 -10.57 7.98 2.36
C ARG A 131 -9.09 7.99 2.06
N VAL A 132 -8.56 6.80 1.78
CA VAL A 132 -7.20 6.62 1.27
C VAL A 132 -7.31 6.06 -0.14
N SER A 133 -6.57 6.62 -1.09
CA SER A 133 -6.50 6.13 -2.47
C SER A 133 -5.06 6.05 -2.96
N ILE A 134 -4.81 5.24 -3.99
CA ILE A 134 -3.46 5.09 -4.54
C ILE A 134 -3.23 6.19 -5.59
N LYS A 135 -2.29 7.10 -5.32
CA LYS A 135 -1.92 8.19 -6.24
C LYS A 135 -0.87 7.75 -7.26
N LYS A 136 0.14 6.99 -6.80
CA LYS A 136 1.19 6.43 -7.65
C LYS A 136 1.42 4.96 -7.28
N LEU A 137 1.38 4.11 -8.29
CA LEU A 137 1.67 2.69 -8.19
C LEU A 137 3.19 2.43 -8.32
N PRO A 138 3.80 1.58 -7.46
CA PRO A 138 5.20 1.17 -7.57
C PRO A 138 5.39 0.03 -8.60
N ASN A 139 6.61 -0.21 -9.08
CA ASN A 139 6.87 -1.35 -9.98
C ASN A 139 6.67 -2.70 -9.27
N TYR A 140 7.03 -2.78 -8.00
CA TYR A 140 6.76 -3.92 -7.13
C TYR A 140 5.82 -3.50 -6.01
N LEU A 141 4.65 -4.14 -5.98
CA LEU A 141 3.65 -3.91 -4.95
C LEU A 141 3.73 -4.99 -3.87
N ILE A 142 3.84 -4.56 -2.62
CA ILE A 142 3.91 -5.45 -1.46
C ILE A 142 2.59 -5.35 -0.71
N PHE A 143 1.95 -6.50 -0.50
CA PHE A 143 0.78 -6.63 0.35
C PHE A 143 1.16 -7.32 1.66
N THR A 144 0.85 -6.66 2.78
CA THR A 144 0.95 -7.25 4.11
C THR A 144 -0.45 -7.62 4.57
N LEU A 145 -0.72 -8.91 4.66
CA LEU A 145 -1.98 -9.40 5.21
C LEU A 145 -1.96 -9.27 6.74
N LYS A 146 -2.87 -8.46 7.31
CA LYS A 146 -3.01 -8.27 8.76
C LYS A 146 -3.61 -9.52 9.42
N ARG A 147 -2.80 -10.57 9.52
CA ARG A 147 -3.19 -11.87 10.11
C ARG A 147 -2.91 -11.97 11.59
N PHE A 148 -2.39 -10.93 12.23
CA PHE A 148 -2.18 -10.92 13.67
C PHE A 148 -2.88 -9.71 14.26
N GLU A 149 -3.81 -9.95 15.18
CA GLU A 149 -4.55 -8.93 15.91
C GLU A 149 -4.43 -9.16 17.41
N TYR A 150 -4.67 -8.12 18.20
CA TYR A 150 -4.74 -8.24 19.65
C TYR A 150 -6.19 -8.52 20.05
N ASP A 151 -6.43 -9.68 20.64
CA ASP A 151 -7.71 -10.02 21.24
C ASP A 151 -7.74 -9.49 22.67
N PHE A 152 -8.60 -8.50 22.93
CA PHE A 152 -8.73 -7.88 24.25
C PHE A 152 -9.41 -8.79 25.27
N ASP A 153 -10.27 -9.70 24.83
CA ASP A 153 -10.98 -10.63 25.72
C ASP A 153 -10.02 -11.73 26.20
N MET A 154 -9.15 -12.22 25.32
CA MET A 154 -8.10 -13.20 25.66
C MET A 154 -6.82 -12.54 26.20
N ASN A 155 -6.71 -11.22 26.12
CA ASN A 155 -5.51 -10.44 26.44
C ASN A 155 -4.24 -11.01 25.77
N ALA A 156 -4.36 -11.39 24.49
CA ALA A 156 -3.34 -12.11 23.76
C ALA A 156 -3.32 -11.73 22.27
N ARG A 157 -2.15 -11.87 21.63
CA ARG A 157 -2.03 -11.76 20.18
C ARG A 157 -2.54 -13.04 19.53
N VAL A 158 -3.53 -12.93 18.66
CA VAL A 158 -4.15 -14.07 17.97
C VAL A 158 -3.90 -14.01 16.48
N LYS A 159 -3.80 -15.19 15.86
CA LYS A 159 -3.62 -15.34 14.42
C LYS A 159 -4.97 -15.53 13.72
N VAL A 160 -5.27 -14.64 12.78
CA VAL A 160 -6.42 -14.70 11.87
C VAL A 160 -6.11 -15.70 10.76
N ASN A 161 -6.67 -16.91 10.90
CA ASN A 161 -6.55 -18.00 9.93
C ASN A 161 -7.70 -18.05 8.92
N ASP A 162 -8.51 -16.98 8.83
CA ASP A 162 -9.57 -16.87 7.84
C ASP A 162 -9.05 -17.10 6.42
N TYR A 163 -9.88 -17.78 5.63
CA TYR A 163 -9.65 -17.97 4.22
C TYR A 163 -9.60 -16.62 3.50
N CYS A 164 -8.55 -16.41 2.72
CA CYS A 164 -8.39 -15.21 1.91
C CYS A 164 -7.65 -15.59 0.63
N GLU A 165 -8.36 -15.51 -0.49
CA GLU A 165 -7.80 -15.78 -1.81
C GLU A 165 -7.12 -14.55 -2.40
N PHE A 166 -6.14 -14.79 -3.26
CA PHE A 166 -5.45 -13.76 -4.02
C PHE A 166 -5.24 -14.26 -5.45
N PRO A 167 -5.48 -13.42 -6.46
CA PRO A 167 -5.31 -13.81 -7.85
C PRO A 167 -3.82 -13.83 -8.24
N LEU A 168 -3.52 -14.55 -9.32
CA LEU A 168 -2.18 -14.54 -9.93
C LEU A 168 -1.92 -13.24 -10.72
N GLU A 169 -2.99 -12.66 -11.27
CA GLU A 169 -3.00 -11.40 -12.02
C GLU A 169 -3.93 -10.42 -11.31
N LEU A 170 -3.48 -9.19 -11.09
CA LEU A 170 -4.22 -8.19 -10.33
C LEU A 170 -4.20 -6.84 -11.04
N ASN A 171 -5.39 -6.34 -11.42
CA ASN A 171 -5.55 -4.98 -11.91
C ASN A 171 -5.77 -4.02 -10.73
N MET A 172 -4.85 -3.07 -10.55
CA MET A 172 -4.90 -2.06 -9.50
C MET A 172 -5.59 -0.76 -9.93
N GLU A 173 -5.96 -0.59 -11.21
CA GLU A 173 -6.59 0.62 -11.72
C GLU A 173 -7.83 1.05 -10.90
N PRO A 174 -8.76 0.14 -10.52
CA PRO A 174 -9.96 0.50 -9.76
C PRO A 174 -9.66 1.20 -8.43
N PHE A 175 -8.51 0.92 -7.81
CA PHE A 175 -8.10 1.44 -6.51
C PHE A 175 -7.27 2.73 -6.61
N THR A 176 -7.03 3.23 -7.82
CA THR A 176 -6.28 4.47 -8.05
C THR A 176 -7.15 5.70 -7.87
N GLN A 177 -6.57 6.77 -7.34
CA GLN A 177 -7.22 8.07 -7.18
C GLN A 177 -7.83 8.58 -8.49
N GLN A 178 -7.14 8.36 -9.62
CA GLN A 178 -7.61 8.78 -10.94
C GLN A 178 -8.89 8.04 -11.36
N HIS A 179 -8.96 6.74 -11.10
CA HIS A 179 -10.15 5.95 -11.42
C HIS A 179 -11.34 6.36 -10.54
N LEU A 180 -11.13 6.50 -9.23
CA LEU A 180 -12.18 6.91 -8.30
C LEU A 180 -12.77 8.27 -8.68
N LYS A 181 -11.92 9.26 -8.98
CA LYS A 181 -12.37 10.59 -9.44
C LYS A 181 -13.14 10.55 -10.77
N LYS A 182 -12.86 9.58 -11.66
CA LYS A 182 -13.63 9.40 -12.91
C LYS A 182 -15.01 8.81 -12.64
N MET A 183 -15.10 7.82 -11.75
CA MET A 183 -16.36 7.16 -11.38
C MET A 183 -17.31 8.09 -10.62
N GLU A 184 -16.78 9.03 -9.84
CA GLU A 184 -17.56 10.01 -9.08
C GLU A 184 -18.10 11.17 -9.94
N ARG A 185 -17.58 11.36 -11.15
CA ARG A 185 -18.11 12.38 -12.07
C ARG A 185 -19.50 11.95 -12.53
N PRO A 186 -20.53 12.80 -12.43
CA PRO A 186 -21.85 12.46 -12.95
C PRO A 186 -21.72 12.16 -14.45
N ARG A 187 -22.27 11.01 -14.88
CA ARG A 187 -22.39 10.65 -16.30
C ARG A 187 -23.21 11.75 -16.99
N LYS A 188 -22.56 12.68 -17.67
CA LYS A 188 -23.26 13.56 -18.61
C LYS A 188 -23.84 12.66 -19.70
N GLY A 189 -25.17 12.68 -19.83
CA GLY A 189 -25.89 11.94 -20.87
C GLY A 189 -25.48 12.39 -22.27
N THR A 190 -25.30 11.40 -23.14
CA THR A 190 -25.42 11.40 -24.61
C THR A 190 -24.80 12.53 -25.43
N LEU A 191 -23.76 12.13 -26.18
CA LEU A 191 -23.38 12.48 -27.56
C LEU A 191 -23.13 13.95 -27.91
N ASP A 192 -21.85 14.26 -28.14
CA ASP A 192 -21.42 15.02 -29.31
C ASP A 192 -20.15 14.34 -29.87
N GLU A 193 -20.24 13.86 -31.11
CA GLU A 193 -19.20 13.13 -31.87
C GLU A 193 -18.01 14.02 -32.31
N ALA A 194 -17.73 15.12 -31.62
CA ALA A 194 -16.68 16.08 -32.00
C ALA A 194 -15.48 16.13 -31.03
N GLY A 195 -15.24 15.05 -30.27
CA GLY A 195 -14.18 15.01 -29.24
C GLY A 195 -13.11 13.92 -29.40
N ILE A 196 -13.22 13.07 -30.42
CA ILE A 196 -12.38 11.86 -30.53
C ILE A 196 -10.91 12.17 -30.86
N GLU A 197 -10.61 13.35 -31.44
CA GLU A 197 -9.25 13.67 -31.88
C GLU A 197 -8.41 14.51 -30.90
N ALA A 198 -8.99 15.11 -29.86
CA ALA A 198 -8.25 15.99 -28.95
C ALA A 198 -7.71 15.32 -27.67
N SER A 199 -8.01 14.03 -27.45
CA SER A 199 -7.62 13.29 -26.23
C SER A 199 -6.53 12.24 -26.45
N GLN A 200 -6.14 11.95 -27.70
CA GLN A 200 -5.06 11.01 -28.02
C GLN A 200 -3.65 11.62 -27.98
N SER A 201 -3.53 12.95 -27.78
CA SER A 201 -2.25 13.67 -27.84
C SER A 201 -1.73 14.19 -26.50
N ARG A 202 -2.18 13.67 -25.35
CA ARG A 202 -1.53 13.93 -24.06
C ARG A 202 -1.04 12.62 -23.43
N THR A 203 0.27 12.43 -23.60
CA THR A 203 1.18 11.48 -22.93
C THR A 203 0.92 9.99 -23.16
N MET A 204 1.43 9.49 -24.30
CA MET A 204 1.81 8.08 -24.52
C MET A 204 3.12 7.68 -23.81
N SER A 205 3.61 8.51 -22.89
CA SER A 205 4.83 8.28 -22.12
C SER A 205 4.42 8.20 -20.65
N GLU A 206 4.63 7.04 -20.03
CA GLU A 206 4.49 6.74 -18.59
C GLU A 206 3.08 6.43 -18.00
N ARG A 207 2.22 5.67 -18.70
CA ARG A 207 1.27 4.84 -17.93
C ARG A 207 1.99 3.57 -17.50
N ALA A 208 2.49 3.53 -16.27
CA ALA A 208 2.79 2.27 -15.63
C ALA A 208 1.52 1.40 -15.71
N SER A 209 1.65 0.19 -16.23
CA SER A 209 0.54 -0.77 -16.27
C SER A 209 0.03 -0.95 -14.85
N ALA A 210 -1.28 -0.83 -14.65
CA ALA A 210 -1.89 -1.16 -13.37
C ALA A 210 -2.05 -2.69 -13.18
N GLU A 211 -1.64 -3.48 -14.17
CA GLU A 211 -1.66 -4.94 -14.14
C GLU A 211 -0.40 -5.48 -13.45
N TYR A 212 -0.61 -6.28 -12.41
CA TYR A 212 0.45 -6.94 -11.64
C TYR A 212 0.36 -8.45 -11.77
N ASN A 213 1.53 -9.09 -11.80
CA ASN A 213 1.67 -10.54 -11.72
C ASN A 213 2.24 -10.92 -10.36
N LEU A 214 1.68 -11.93 -9.70
CA LEU A 214 2.18 -12.45 -8.44
C LEU A 214 3.62 -13.00 -8.62
N LYS A 215 4.55 -12.53 -7.79
CA LYS A 215 5.97 -12.96 -7.83
C LYS A 215 6.43 -13.73 -6.59
N GLY A 216 5.75 -13.59 -5.47
CA GLY A 216 6.17 -14.26 -4.24
C GLY A 216 5.08 -14.23 -3.18
N VAL A 217 5.06 -15.29 -2.36
CA VAL A 217 4.17 -15.42 -1.21
C VAL A 217 5.03 -15.82 -0.01
N VAL A 218 4.99 -15.01 1.04
CA VAL A 218 5.65 -15.33 2.31
C VAL A 218 4.61 -16.00 3.21
N VAL A 219 4.85 -17.26 3.55
CA VAL A 219 3.92 -18.07 4.36
C VAL A 219 4.42 -18.14 5.81
N HIS A 220 3.55 -17.78 6.75
CA HIS A 220 3.80 -17.99 8.18
C HIS A 220 3.09 -19.27 8.65
N LEU A 221 3.88 -20.30 8.99
CA LEU A 221 3.40 -21.53 9.59
C LEU A 221 3.54 -21.46 11.12
N GLY A 222 2.53 -21.91 11.86
CA GLY A 222 2.47 -21.80 13.32
C GLY A 222 1.50 -20.74 13.82
N VAL A 223 1.40 -20.65 15.15
CA VAL A 223 0.56 -19.71 15.90
C VAL A 223 1.37 -18.48 16.25
#